data_AF-A0A377W9X1-F1
#
_entry.id   AF-A0A377W9X1-F1
#
_cell.length_a   1.000
_cell.length_b   1.000
_cell.length_c   1.000
_cell.angle_alpha   90.00
_cell.angle_beta   90.00
_cell.angle_gamma   90.00
#
_symmetry.space_group_name_H-M   'P 1'
#
loop_
_entity.id
_entity.type
_entity.pdbx_description
1 polymer ?
#
loop_
_entity_poly.entity_id
_entity_poly.type
_entity_poly.pdbx_seq_one_letter_code
_entity_poly.pdbx_strand_id
1 'polypeptide(L)'
;MGYGFVAAVLPVWLLLAPRDYLSTFLKIGTIVGLAIGILIMRPTLTMPALTKFVDGTGPVWTGNLFPFLFITIACGAVSGFHALISSGTTPKMLANEGQACFIGYGGMLMESFVAIMALVAACIIDPGVYFAMNSPMAVLAPAGTTDVVASASAGGERLGL
;
A
#
# COMPACT_ATOMS: atom_id res chain seq x y z
N MET A 1 -7.05 -8.11 21.14
CA MET A 1 -8.52 -8.09 21.35
C MET A 1 -8.95 -7.21 22.53
N GLY A 2 -8.38 -7.37 23.74
CA GLY A 2 -8.81 -6.59 24.93
C GLY A 2 -8.74 -5.06 24.79
N TYR A 3 -7.63 -4.50 24.30
CA TYR A 3 -7.50 -3.05 24.07
C TYR A 3 -8.55 -2.51 23.09
N GLY A 4 -8.81 -3.23 21.99
CA GLY A 4 -9.76 -2.81 20.96
C GLY A 4 -11.20 -2.75 21.48
N PHE A 5 -11.60 -3.74 22.29
CA PHE A 5 -12.91 -3.75 22.95
C PHE A 5 -13.05 -2.58 23.93
N VAL A 6 -12.06 -2.37 24.80
CA VAL A 6 -12.07 -1.27 25.78
C VAL A 6 -12.09 0.09 25.10
N ALA A 7 -11.29 0.28 24.04
CA ALA A 7 -11.27 1.53 23.28
C ALA A 7 -12.59 1.80 22.52
N ALA A 8 -13.32 0.75 22.10
CA ALA A 8 -14.60 0.89 21.39
C ALA A 8 -15.78 1.19 22.31
N VAL A 9 -15.74 0.73 23.58
CA VAL A 9 -16.80 0.96 24.58
C VAL A 9 -16.61 2.30 25.30
N LEU A 10 -15.35 2.76 25.45
CA LEU A 10 -15.06 4.02 26.11
C LEU A 10 -15.51 5.23 25.28
N PRO A 11 -15.88 6.34 25.93
CA PRO A 11 -16.35 7.54 25.24
C PRO A 11 -15.27 8.10 24.32
N VAL A 12 -15.69 8.54 23.13
CA VAL A 12 -14.83 9.02 22.02
C VAL A 12 -13.81 10.05 22.48
N TRP A 13 -14.20 10.95 23.38
CA TRP A 13 -13.37 12.04 23.90
C TRP A 13 -12.17 11.57 24.75
N LEU A 14 -12.28 10.39 25.39
CA LEU A 14 -11.32 9.95 26.40
C LEU A 14 -10.07 9.33 25.80
N LEU A 15 -10.24 8.51 24.76
CA LEU A 15 -9.14 7.76 24.15
C LEU A 15 -9.06 7.94 22.63
N LEU A 16 -10.20 7.99 21.94
CA LEU A 16 -10.21 7.96 20.48
C LEU A 16 -9.77 9.30 19.90
N ALA A 17 -10.40 10.40 20.30
CA ALA A 17 -10.06 11.75 19.85
C ALA A 17 -8.59 12.15 20.10
N PRO A 18 -8.01 11.99 21.32
CA PRO A 18 -6.60 12.36 21.55
C PRO A 18 -5.61 11.47 20.79
N ARG A 19 -5.92 10.17 20.65
CA ARG A 19 -5.09 9.22 19.89
C ARG A 19 -5.10 9.52 18.40
N ASP A 20 -6.28 9.74 17.84
CA ASP A 20 -6.45 10.00 16.42
C ASP A 20 -5.80 11.34 16.03
N TYR A 21 -5.86 12.33 16.92
CA TYR A 21 -5.14 13.60 16.76
C TYR A 21 -3.62 13.38 16.70
N LEU A 22 -3.04 12.68 17.67
CA LEU A 22 -1.60 12.39 17.69
C LEU A 22 -1.16 11.56 16.47
N SER A 23 -1.94 10.53 16.12
CA SER A 23 -1.66 9.68 14.96
C SER A 23 -1.71 10.46 13.65
N THR A 24 -2.56 11.48 13.54
CA THR A 24 -2.63 12.33 12.35
C THR A 24 -1.33 13.09 12.14
N PHE A 25 -0.75 13.70 13.18
CA PHE A 25 0.56 14.37 13.05
C PHE A 25 1.68 13.39 12.69
N LEU A 26 1.69 12.20 13.28
CA LEU A 26 2.68 11.18 12.96
C LEU A 26 2.55 10.70 11.50
N LYS A 27 1.31 10.50 11.02
CA LYS A 27 1.04 10.11 9.63
C LYS A 27 1.50 11.19 8.66
N ILE A 28 1.06 12.44 8.85
CA ILE A 28 1.47 13.56 7.99
C ILE A 28 2.99 13.75 8.05
N GLY A 29 3.59 13.68 9.23
CA GLY A 29 5.04 13.77 9.42
C GLY A 29 5.80 12.67 8.66
N THR A 30 5.33 11.43 8.74
CA THR A 30 5.92 10.30 7.99
C THR A 30 5.80 10.49 6.48
N ILE A 31 4.63 10.92 6.01
CA ILE A 31 4.38 11.19 4.59
C ILE A 31 5.34 12.26 4.07
N VAL A 32 5.46 13.37 4.79
CA VAL A 32 6.38 14.47 4.43
C VAL A 32 7.84 14.00 4.48
N GLY A 33 8.22 13.25 5.51
CA GLY A 33 9.57 12.69 5.63
C GLY A 33 9.92 11.75 4.48
N LEU A 34 9.01 10.85 4.11
CA LEU A 34 9.18 9.94 2.97
C LEU A 34 9.24 10.72 1.65
N ALA A 35 8.38 11.72 1.45
CA ALA A 35 8.41 12.58 0.27
C ALA A 35 9.77 13.27 0.10
N ILE A 36 10.28 13.89 1.17
CA ILE A 36 11.60 14.53 1.18
C ILE A 36 12.70 13.50 0.91
N GLY A 37 12.62 12.32 1.54
CA GLY A 37 13.58 11.22 1.33
C GLY A 37 13.67 10.80 -0.14
N ILE A 38 12.53 10.63 -0.81
CA ILE A 38 12.47 10.29 -2.24
C ILE A 38 13.08 11.41 -3.10
N LEU A 39 12.76 12.68 -2.80
CA LEU A 39 13.28 13.84 -3.54
C LEU A 39 14.80 13.99 -3.41
N ILE A 40 15.37 13.70 -2.25
CA ILE A 40 16.83 13.76 -2.02
C ILE A 40 17.52 12.57 -2.66
N MET A 41 17.01 11.35 -2.44
CA MET A 41 17.63 10.13 -2.94
C MET A 41 17.61 10.05 -4.47
N ARG A 42 16.55 10.60 -5.11
CA ARG A 42 16.31 10.54 -6.56
C ARG A 42 16.56 9.14 -7.14
N PRO A 43 15.86 8.11 -6.63
CA PRO A 43 16.19 6.75 -6.98
C PRO A 43 15.85 6.47 -8.45
N THR A 44 16.72 5.72 -9.12
CA THR A 44 16.48 5.24 -10.47
C THR A 44 15.47 4.11 -10.42
N LEU A 45 14.41 4.20 -11.21
CA LEU A 45 13.44 3.12 -11.34
C LEU A 45 14.06 2.01 -12.19
N THR A 46 14.31 0.86 -11.56
CA THR A 46 14.89 -0.35 -12.17
C THR A 46 13.83 -1.17 -12.90
N MET A 47 12.58 -1.10 -12.44
CA MET A 47 11.43 -1.76 -13.06
C MET A 47 11.10 -1.13 -14.43
N PRO A 48 10.88 -1.92 -15.50
CA PRO A 48 10.46 -1.38 -16.79
C PRO A 48 9.07 -0.73 -16.70
N ALA A 49 8.86 0.35 -17.47
CA ALA A 49 7.61 1.12 -17.47
C ALA A 49 6.38 0.30 -17.87
N LEU A 50 6.57 -0.70 -18.73
CA LEU A 50 5.56 -1.70 -19.06
C LEU A 50 6.15 -3.08 -18.80
N THR A 51 5.48 -3.86 -17.95
CA THR A 51 5.87 -5.25 -17.69
C THR A 51 5.27 -6.14 -18.77
N LYS A 52 5.94 -7.26 -19.08
CA LYS A 52 5.39 -8.27 -20.00
C LYS A 52 4.27 -9.11 -19.38
N PHE A 53 4.03 -8.98 -18.09
CA PHE A 53 3.06 -9.75 -17.31
C PHE A 53 1.67 -9.10 -17.28
N VAL A 54 1.43 -8.08 -18.12
CA VAL A 54 0.13 -7.41 -18.27
C VAL A 54 -0.94 -8.37 -18.80
N ASP A 55 -0.53 -9.46 -19.44
CA ASP A 55 -1.38 -10.55 -19.93
C ASP A 55 -1.90 -11.50 -18.83
N GLY A 56 -1.51 -11.28 -17.57
CA GLY A 56 -1.95 -12.08 -16.43
C GLY A 56 -1.14 -13.36 -16.20
N THR A 57 -0.01 -13.52 -16.88
CA THR A 57 0.94 -14.64 -16.68
C THR A 57 2.00 -14.33 -15.61
N GLY A 58 1.77 -13.31 -14.78
CA GLY A 58 2.72 -12.84 -13.78
C GLY A 58 3.05 -13.88 -12.70
N PRO A 59 4.32 -13.94 -12.23
CA PRO A 59 4.74 -14.90 -11.20
C PRO A 59 4.21 -14.56 -9.80
N VAL A 60 3.96 -13.27 -9.50
CA VAL A 60 3.38 -12.79 -8.24
C VAL A 60 1.87 -13.00 -8.21
N TRP A 61 1.22 -12.82 -9.36
CA TRP A 61 -0.22 -12.91 -9.49
C TRP A 61 -0.61 -13.44 -10.86
N THR A 62 -1.50 -14.44 -10.87
CA THR A 62 -2.07 -15.01 -12.09
C THR A 62 -3.50 -14.49 -12.30
N GLY A 63 -3.81 -14.03 -13.50
CA GLY A 63 -5.12 -13.50 -13.87
C GLY A 63 -5.09 -12.06 -14.41
N ASN A 64 -6.22 -11.62 -14.97
CA ASN A 64 -6.32 -10.34 -15.66
C ASN A 64 -6.00 -9.14 -14.75
N LEU A 65 -5.22 -8.19 -15.26
CA LEU A 65 -4.87 -6.94 -14.57
C LEU A 65 -6.10 -6.14 -14.15
N PHE A 66 -7.14 -6.15 -15.00
CA PHE A 66 -8.46 -5.60 -14.69
C PHE A 66 -9.41 -6.74 -14.31
N PRO A 67 -10.15 -6.68 -13.18
CA PRO A 67 -10.36 -5.54 -12.25
C PRO A 67 -9.39 -5.49 -11.07
N PHE A 68 -8.43 -6.42 -10.98
CA PHE A 68 -7.58 -6.61 -9.80
C PHE A 68 -6.87 -5.33 -9.32
N LEU A 69 -6.37 -4.52 -10.27
CA LEU A 69 -5.74 -3.22 -10.00
C LEU A 69 -6.62 -2.31 -9.13
N PHE A 70 -7.93 -2.29 -9.38
CA PHE A 70 -8.88 -1.44 -8.67
C PHE A 70 -9.28 -1.99 -7.29
N ILE A 71 -8.99 -3.25 -7.01
CA ILE A 71 -9.25 -3.85 -5.71
C ILE A 71 -8.01 -3.69 -4.81
N THR A 72 -6.82 -3.79 -5.39
CA THR A 72 -5.55 -3.78 -4.64
C THR A 72 -4.94 -2.40 -4.44
N ILE A 73 -5.01 -1.52 -5.45
CA ILE A 73 -4.42 -0.17 -5.36
C ILE A 73 -5.44 0.85 -4.86
N ALA A 74 -6.69 0.78 -5.31
CA ALA A 74 -7.74 1.64 -4.77
C ALA A 74 -8.23 1.02 -3.46
N CYS A 75 -7.42 1.16 -2.41
CA CYS A 75 -7.68 0.74 -1.04
C CYS A 75 -9.18 0.85 -0.72
N GLY A 76 -9.92 -0.27 -0.73
CA GLY A 76 -11.29 -0.38 -0.23
C GLY A 76 -12.36 0.61 -0.72
N ALA A 77 -12.08 1.49 -1.69
CA ALA A 77 -13.01 2.53 -2.13
C ALA A 77 -14.07 1.94 -3.07
N VAL A 78 -13.65 1.05 -3.98
CA VAL A 78 -14.54 0.34 -4.90
C VAL A 78 -15.36 -0.73 -4.16
N SER A 79 -14.81 -1.34 -3.10
CA SER A 79 -15.52 -2.32 -2.26
C SER A 79 -16.41 -1.70 -1.17
N GLY A 80 -16.36 -0.38 -0.99
CA GLY A 80 -17.14 0.34 0.03
C GLY A 80 -16.60 0.26 1.47
N PHE A 81 -15.46 -0.42 1.70
CA PHE A 81 -14.90 -0.60 3.04
C PHE A 81 -14.49 0.73 3.69
N HIS A 82 -13.91 1.66 2.93
CA HIS A 82 -13.53 2.97 3.47
C HIS A 82 -14.75 3.79 3.92
N ALA A 83 -15.87 3.67 3.21
CA ALA A 83 -17.13 4.32 3.59
C ALA A 83 -17.71 3.70 4.88
N LEU A 84 -17.66 2.37 5.02
CA LEU A 84 -18.12 1.68 6.22
C LEU A 84 -17.33 2.12 7.47
N ILE A 85 -16.00 2.14 7.40
CA ILE A 85 -15.17 2.55 8.54
C ILE A 85 -15.30 4.05 8.83
N SER A 86 -15.31 4.90 7.80
CA SER A 86 -15.44 6.36 7.97
C SER A 86 -16.77 6.75 8.63
N SER A 87 -17.87 6.02 8.35
CA SER A 87 -19.18 6.30 8.94
C SER A 87 -19.23 6.19 10.47
N GLY A 88 -18.29 5.47 11.10
CA GLY A 88 -18.29 5.26 12.55
C GLY A 88 -17.83 6.48 13.36
N THR A 89 -16.76 7.15 12.92
CA THR A 89 -16.06 8.18 13.71
C THR A 89 -16.10 9.55 13.04
N THR A 90 -15.98 9.62 11.71
CA THR A 90 -15.95 10.88 10.95
C THR A 90 -17.18 11.76 11.22
N PRO A 91 -18.44 11.25 11.15
CA PRO A 91 -19.61 12.09 11.41
C PRO A 91 -19.68 12.67 12.82
N LYS A 92 -19.04 12.02 13.80
CA LYS A 92 -19.02 12.47 15.20
C LYS A 92 -17.98 13.55 15.48
N MET A 93 -17.02 13.74 14.57
CA MET A 93 -15.94 14.73 14.71
C MET A 93 -16.07 15.91 13.73
N LEU A 94 -16.96 15.81 12.73
CA LEU A 94 -17.27 16.91 11.84
C LEU A 94 -18.05 18.01 12.58
N ALA A 95 -17.64 19.26 12.38
CA ALA A 95 -18.37 20.40 12.94
C ALA A 95 -19.67 20.69 12.15
N ASN A 96 -19.67 20.39 10.84
CA ASN A 96 -20.84 20.48 9.98
C ASN A 96 -20.72 19.51 8.80
N GLU A 97 -21.86 19.19 8.18
CA GLU A 97 -21.95 18.27 7.04
C GLU A 97 -21.26 18.82 5.78
N GLY A 98 -21.25 20.14 5.60
CA GLY A 98 -20.57 20.80 4.47
C GLY A 98 -19.07 20.51 4.39
N GLN A 99 -18.43 20.19 5.53
CA GLN A 99 -17.03 19.82 5.59
C GLN A 99 -16.75 18.35 5.22
N ALA A 100 -17.78 17.49 5.17
CA ALA A 100 -17.62 16.06 4.92
C ALA A 100 -16.93 15.77 3.58
N CYS A 101 -17.36 16.47 2.52
CA CYS A 101 -16.79 16.32 1.19
C CYS A 101 -15.31 16.75 1.17
N PHE A 102 -15.00 17.92 1.73
CA PHE A 102 -13.64 18.44 1.76
C PHE A 102 -12.68 17.55 2.55
N ILE A 103 -13.08 17.10 3.75
CA ILE A 103 -12.26 16.24 4.61
C ILE A 103 -12.10 14.85 4.00
N GLY A 104 -13.18 14.27 3.46
CA GLY A 104 -13.12 12.97 2.79
C GLY A 104 -12.23 12.99 1.54
N TYR A 105 -12.37 14.02 0.70
CA TYR A 105 -11.54 14.20 -0.49
C TYR A 105 -10.07 14.41 -0.13
N GLY A 106 -9.77 15.28 0.85
CA GLY A 106 -8.42 15.50 1.34
C GLY A 106 -7.77 14.22 1.89
N GLY A 107 -8.54 13.39 2.62
CA GLY A 107 -8.08 12.08 3.10
C GLY A 107 -7.72 11.14 1.96
N MET A 108 -8.58 11.02 0.94
CA MET A 108 -8.33 10.18 -0.24
C MET A 108 -7.09 10.62 -1.02
N LEU A 109 -6.85 11.92 -1.15
CA LEU A 109 -5.63 12.43 -1.79
C LEU A 109 -4.37 12.07 -0.99
N MET A 110 -4.41 12.17 0.34
CA MET A 110 -3.28 11.81 1.20
C MET A 110 -2.98 10.32 1.17
N GLU A 111 -4.00 9.46 1.16
CA GLU A 111 -3.83 8.01 0.99
C GLU A 111 -3.25 7.66 -0.39
N SER A 112 -3.73 8.33 -1.45
CA SER A 112 -3.22 8.14 -2.81
C SER A 112 -1.75 8.53 -2.93
N PHE A 113 -1.32 9.57 -2.21
CA PHE A 113 0.08 9.98 -2.18
C PHE A 113 0.99 8.92 -1.53
N VAL A 114 0.52 8.27 -0.46
CA VAL A 114 1.21 7.12 0.15
C VAL A 114 1.30 5.96 -0.83
N ALA A 115 0.24 5.68 -1.59
CA ALA A 115 0.26 4.62 -2.61
C ALA A 115 1.33 4.88 -3.68
N ILE A 116 1.51 6.12 -4.13
CA ILE A 116 2.57 6.50 -5.07
C ILE A 116 3.95 6.28 -4.45
N MET A 117 4.17 6.62 -3.17
CA MET A 117 5.44 6.36 -2.50
C MET A 117 5.74 4.87 -2.39
N ALA A 118 4.73 4.05 -2.08
CA ALA A 118 4.88 2.60 -2.05
C ALA A 118 5.22 2.03 -3.42
N LEU A 119 4.60 2.56 -4.49
CA LEU A 119 4.94 2.20 -5.87
C LEU A 119 6.40 2.55 -6.19
N VAL A 120 6.84 3.77 -5.87
CA VAL A 120 8.25 4.17 -6.04
C VAL A 120 9.17 3.23 -5.27
N ALA A 121 8.88 2.93 -4.01
CA ALA A 121 9.68 2.02 -3.19
C ALA A 121 9.74 0.59 -3.76
N ALA A 122 8.68 0.10 -4.40
CA ALA A 122 8.70 -1.19 -5.09
C ALA A 122 9.53 -1.15 -6.38
N CYS A 123 9.40 -0.08 -7.17
CA CYS A 123 10.03 0.05 -8.48
C CYS A 123 11.54 0.39 -8.46
N ILE A 124 12.11 0.64 -7.28
CA ILE A 124 13.56 0.85 -7.09
C ILE A 124 14.30 -0.44 -6.72
N ILE A 125 13.57 -1.48 -6.32
CA ILE A 125 14.16 -2.79 -6.00
C ILE A 125 14.50 -3.48 -7.33
N ASP A 126 15.64 -4.18 -7.36
CA ASP A 126 15.99 -5.01 -8.50
C ASP A 126 14.84 -6.01 -8.83
N PRO A 127 14.38 -6.10 -10.08
CA PRO A 127 13.25 -6.95 -10.43
C PRO A 127 13.43 -8.42 -10.01
N GLY A 128 14.65 -8.98 -10.13
CA GLY A 128 14.94 -10.35 -9.72
C GLY A 128 14.71 -10.55 -8.22
N VAL A 129 15.18 -9.60 -7.40
CA VAL A 129 14.97 -9.60 -5.95
C VAL A 129 13.50 -9.39 -5.59
N TYR A 130 12.83 -8.45 -6.27
CA TYR A 130 11.41 -8.17 -6.06
C TYR A 130 10.55 -9.42 -6.31
N PHE A 131 10.79 -10.12 -7.42
CA PHE A 131 10.06 -11.35 -7.73
C PHE A 131 10.39 -12.48 -6.77
N ALA A 132 11.66 -12.62 -6.36
CA ALA A 132 12.08 -13.63 -5.38
C ALA A 132 11.37 -13.48 -4.03
N MET A 133 11.13 -12.24 -3.58
CA MET A 133 10.45 -11.97 -2.31
C MET A 133 8.93 -12.15 -2.37
N ASN A 134 8.31 -11.93 -3.53
CA ASN A 134 6.85 -11.81 -3.66
C ASN A 134 6.19 -12.96 -4.43
N SER A 135 6.97 -13.88 -5.03
CA SER A 135 6.43 -15.01 -5.80
C SER A 135 6.65 -16.34 -5.07
N PRO A 136 5.77 -17.34 -5.24
CA PRO A 136 5.99 -18.67 -4.68
C PRO A 136 7.30 -19.27 -5.20
N MET A 137 8.12 -19.85 -4.30
CA MET A 137 9.40 -20.47 -4.69
C MET A 137 9.27 -21.53 -5.78
N ALA A 138 8.12 -22.21 -5.86
CA ALA A 138 7.80 -23.20 -6.89
C ALA A 138 7.75 -22.61 -8.32
N VAL A 139 7.45 -21.31 -8.46
CA VAL A 139 7.40 -20.59 -9.74
C VAL A 139 8.79 -20.10 -10.14
N LEU A 140 9.68 -19.87 -9.16
CA LEU A 140 11.00 -19.29 -9.35
C LEU A 140 12.12 -20.34 -9.51
N ALA A 141 11.99 -21.54 -8.90
CA ALA A 141 13.03 -22.57 -8.93
C ALA A 141 12.47 -24.01 -8.94
N PRO A 142 12.69 -24.81 -10.02
CA PRO A 142 12.40 -26.26 -10.01
C PRO A 142 13.46 -27.11 -9.29
N ALA A 143 14.50 -26.54 -8.67
CA ALA A 143 15.63 -27.30 -8.16
C ALA A 143 16.21 -26.75 -6.86
N GLY A 144 15.49 -26.92 -5.74
CA GLY A 144 16.09 -27.03 -4.40
C GLY A 144 16.96 -25.88 -3.88
N THR A 145 16.94 -24.69 -4.49
CA THR A 145 17.72 -23.54 -4.03
C THR A 145 17.02 -22.92 -2.82
N THR A 146 17.61 -23.09 -1.64
CA THR A 146 17.15 -22.52 -0.37
C THR A 146 17.56 -21.06 -0.18
N ASP A 147 18.35 -20.50 -1.10
CA ASP A 147 18.87 -19.13 -1.03
C ASP A 147 18.05 -18.17 -1.90
N VAL A 148 17.55 -17.11 -1.27
CA VAL A 148 16.76 -16.04 -1.89
C VAL A 148 17.61 -15.23 -2.88
N VAL A 149 18.91 -15.09 -2.63
CA VAL A 149 19.85 -14.35 -3.50
C VAL A 149 20.14 -15.14 -4.78
N ALA A 150 20.36 -16.45 -4.67
CA ALA A 150 20.52 -17.33 -5.83
C ALA A 150 19.22 -17.50 -6.63
N SER A 151 18.07 -17.43 -5.95
CA SER A 151 16.75 -17.47 -6.61
C SER A 151 16.42 -16.15 -7.31
N ALA A 152 16.93 -15.01 -6.84
CA ALA A 152 16.78 -13.71 -7.49
C ALA A 152 17.54 -13.62 -8.82
N SER A 153 18.78 -14.12 -8.86
CA SER A 153 19.57 -14.16 -10.10
C SER A 153 19.02 -15.16 -11.13
N ALA A 154 18.67 -16.37 -10.69
CA ALA A 154 18.08 -17.40 -11.56
C ALA A 154 16.65 -17.07 -12.02
N GLY A 155 15.88 -16.38 -11.17
CA GLY A 155 14.53 -15.91 -11.47
C GLY A 155 14.52 -14.78 -12.50
N GLY A 156 15.45 -13.83 -12.40
CA GLY A 156 15.62 -12.74 -13.38
C GLY A 156 15.90 -13.27 -14.80
N GLU A 157 16.84 -14.21 -14.94
CA GLU A 157 17.18 -14.82 -16.23
C GLU A 157 16.00 -15.60 -16.84
N ARG A 158 15.25 -16.38 -16.05
CA ARG A 158 14.05 -17.11 -16.53
C ARG A 158 12.90 -16.18 -16.89
N LEU A 159 12.74 -15.11 -16.14
CA LEU A 159 11.73 -14.10 -16.38
C LEU A 159 12.19 -13.08 -17.41
N GLY A 160 13.35 -13.26 -18.07
CA GLY A 160 13.84 -12.39 -19.15
C GLY A 160 13.84 -10.91 -18.78
N LEU A 161 14.27 -10.61 -17.55
CA LEU A 161 14.41 -9.27 -16.96
C LEU A 161 15.88 -8.89 -16.89
#